data_AF-A0A382T3N8-F1
#
_entry.id   AF-A0A382T3N8-F1
#
_cell.length_a   1.000
_cell.length_b   1.000
_cell.length_c   1.000
_cell.angle_alpha   90.00
_cell.angle_beta   90.00
_cell.angle_gamma   90.00
#
_symmetry.space_group_name_H-M   'P 1'
#
loop_
_entity.id
_entity.type
_entity.pdbx_description
1 polymer ?
#
loop_
_entity_poly.entity_id
_entity_poly.type
_entity_poly.pdbx_seq_one_letter_code
_entity_poly.pdbx_strand_id
1 'polypeptide(L)'
;IVLDGSQSVVVPMDIAGFIPLYSSEGWNHGVYAAILEHFPQVECRHRRGETSATSMPPPAPLRPSWKREPRVAALAAWSQAAARQVCEDGVVLVAPYMSWPDELAVHLRFRQVPLIWGLVPQATPIGESRTREWSLSGHPTDLFDQFLREMIPVHIPVAYSDGYPELMAAVDESLWPKKPKLIFTSNAHIRNDLFKAWAAQCVEGGSQLVVGQHGGNFGYQKFCSNEDHDRAISDAYLTWGWTDPNDARAKPVGQLFGLKPLTLAHNSQERAVLVTETFPRQAYRGISAPIAGQWLDYLDDPFKF
;
A
#
# COMPACT_ATOMS: atom_id res chain seq x y z
N ILE A 1 4.95 24.40 18.50
CA ILE A 1 4.07 25.50 18.05
C ILE A 1 2.80 24.83 17.56
N VAL A 2 1.65 25.24 18.09
CA VAL A 2 0.33 24.79 17.63
C VAL A 2 -0.29 25.94 16.83
N LEU A 3 -0.93 25.61 15.71
CA LEU A 3 -1.54 26.61 14.82
C LEU A 3 -3.06 26.59 15.01
N ASP A 4 -3.63 27.68 15.52
CA ASP A 4 -5.05 27.72 15.90
C ASP A 4 -6.01 27.70 14.69
N GLY A 5 -5.49 27.90 13.46
CA GLY A 5 -6.26 27.93 12.21
C GLY A 5 -6.23 26.62 11.41
N SER A 6 -5.45 25.61 11.80
CA SER A 6 -5.42 24.32 11.10
C SER A 6 -6.59 23.44 11.57
N GLN A 7 -7.66 23.33 10.76
CA GLN A 7 -8.80 22.47 11.08
C GLN A 7 -8.47 20.97 10.97
N SER A 8 -9.18 20.22 11.82
CA SER A 8 -9.45 18.78 11.89
C SER A 8 -8.58 17.82 11.05
N VAL A 9 -8.04 16.81 11.73
CA VAL A 9 -7.54 15.57 11.12
C VAL A 9 -8.42 15.15 9.94
N VAL A 10 -7.87 15.18 8.74
CA VAL A 10 -8.55 14.67 7.53
C VAL A 10 -8.58 13.16 7.61
N VAL A 11 -9.78 12.58 7.56
CA VAL A 11 -9.99 11.13 7.50
C VAL A 11 -9.77 10.67 6.05
N PRO A 12 -8.83 9.75 5.78
CA PRO A 12 -8.68 9.20 4.44
C PRO A 12 -9.90 8.34 4.07
N MET A 13 -10.34 8.41 2.81
CA MET A 13 -11.40 7.52 2.33
C MET A 13 -10.96 6.05 2.33
N ASP A 14 -9.71 5.82 1.92
CA ASP A 14 -9.11 4.51 1.72
C ASP A 14 -7.58 4.60 1.92
N ILE A 15 -6.84 3.50 1.80
CA ILE A 15 -5.38 3.55 1.98
C ILE A 15 -4.69 4.31 0.84
N ALA A 16 -5.27 4.29 -0.37
CA ALA A 16 -4.75 5.08 -1.47
C ALA A 16 -4.78 6.59 -1.17
N GLY A 17 -5.84 7.08 -0.54
CA GLY A 17 -6.05 8.45 -0.08
C GLY A 17 -5.23 8.81 1.16
N PHE A 18 -4.89 7.84 2.01
CA PHE A 18 -3.97 8.07 3.14
C PHE A 18 -2.54 8.41 2.70
N ILE A 19 -2.10 7.87 1.57
CA ILE A 19 -0.71 8.04 1.10
C ILE A 19 -0.27 9.50 0.89
N PRO A 20 -1.03 10.36 0.20
CA PRO A 20 -0.68 11.76 0.12
C PRO A 20 -0.82 12.49 1.48
N LEU A 21 -1.66 12.01 2.41
CA LEU A 21 -1.87 12.66 3.70
C LEU A 21 -0.66 12.54 4.63
N TYR A 22 -0.08 11.35 4.80
CA TYR A 22 1.07 11.18 5.71
C TYR A 22 2.33 11.93 5.25
N SER A 23 2.37 12.37 3.99
CA SER A 23 3.45 13.22 3.47
C SER A 23 3.10 14.71 3.51
N SER A 24 1.85 15.05 3.80
CA SER A 24 1.37 16.45 3.82
C SER A 24 1.70 17.14 5.14
N GLU A 25 2.05 18.42 5.08
CA GLU A 25 2.37 19.19 6.28
C GLU A 25 1.12 19.42 7.14
N GLY A 26 -0.04 19.69 6.55
CA GLY A 26 -1.27 19.93 7.29
C GLY A 26 -1.76 18.73 8.08
N TRP A 27 -1.79 17.54 7.47
CA TRP A 27 -2.22 16.33 8.18
C TRP A 27 -1.24 15.97 9.30
N ASN A 28 0.07 16.01 9.03
CA ASN A 28 1.07 15.77 10.06
C ASN A 28 0.95 16.79 11.19
N HIS A 29 0.90 18.09 10.87
CA HIS A 29 0.75 19.13 11.88
C HIS A 29 -0.47 18.90 12.78
N GLY A 30 -1.62 18.51 12.22
CA GLY A 30 -2.80 18.14 13.00
C GLY A 30 -2.56 16.99 13.98
N VAL A 31 -1.88 15.91 13.55
CA VAL A 31 -1.52 14.78 14.42
C VAL A 31 -0.56 15.20 15.53
N TYR A 32 0.51 15.92 15.21
CA TYR A 32 1.50 16.34 16.21
C TYR A 32 0.94 17.43 17.15
N ALA A 33 0.04 18.28 16.68
CA ALA A 33 -0.68 19.22 17.54
C ALA A 33 -1.55 18.48 18.56
N ALA A 34 -2.32 17.47 18.12
CA ALA A 34 -3.12 16.65 19.02
C ALA A 34 -2.27 15.92 20.08
N ILE A 35 -1.09 15.41 19.69
CA ILE A 35 -0.11 14.85 20.65
C ILE A 35 0.31 15.92 21.66
N LEU A 36 0.77 17.09 21.18
CA LEU A 36 1.27 18.15 22.06
C LEU A 36 0.20 18.69 23.02
N GLU A 37 -1.06 18.76 22.59
CA GLU A 37 -2.18 19.19 23.43
C GLU A 37 -2.58 18.13 24.46
N HIS A 38 -2.46 16.85 24.12
CA HIS A 38 -2.78 15.74 25.03
C HIS A 38 -1.67 15.48 26.06
N PHE A 39 -0.41 15.77 25.72
CA PHE A 39 0.77 15.50 26.56
C PHE A 39 1.39 16.82 27.09
N PRO A 40 0.97 17.31 28.28
CA PRO A 40 1.32 18.64 28.78
C PRO A 40 2.79 18.79 29.22
N GLN A 41 3.61 17.75 29.06
CA GLN A 41 5.05 17.80 29.39
C GLN A 41 5.83 18.74 28.45
N VAL A 42 5.23 19.17 27.33
CA VAL A 42 5.86 20.05 26.35
C VAL A 42 5.15 21.41 26.34
N GLU A 43 5.89 22.51 26.46
CA GLU A 43 5.33 23.87 26.36
C GLU A 43 4.77 24.14 24.96
N CYS A 44 3.46 24.31 24.86
CA CYS A 44 2.78 24.66 23.62
C CYS A 44 2.70 26.17 23.43
N ARG A 45 3.29 26.67 22.33
CA ARG A 45 3.12 28.05 21.87
C ARG A 45 2.12 28.11 20.73
N HIS A 46 1.00 28.75 20.98
CA HIS A 46 -0.06 28.95 19.99
C HIS A 46 0.28 30.12 19.08
N ARG A 47 0.06 29.95 17.77
CA ARG A 47 0.22 30.98 16.76
C ARG A 47 -0.94 30.93 15.78
N ARG A 48 -1.37 32.09 15.29
CA ARG A 48 -2.27 32.14 14.14
C ARG A 48 -1.52 31.73 12.88
N GLY A 49 -2.11 30.80 12.15
CA GLY A 49 -1.60 30.32 10.87
C GLY A 49 -2.47 29.17 10.37
N GLU A 50 -2.44 28.94 9.07
CA GLU A 50 -3.15 27.85 8.42
C GLU A 50 -2.12 26.93 7.77
N THR A 51 -2.13 25.65 8.15
CA THR A 51 -1.53 24.60 7.33
C THR A 51 -2.64 23.99 6.52
N SER A 52 -2.63 24.18 5.20
CA SER A 52 -3.52 23.40 4.36
C SER A 52 -3.05 21.95 4.39
N ALA A 53 -3.94 21.02 4.73
CA ALA A 53 -3.80 19.64 4.31
C ALA A 53 -4.10 19.58 2.80
N THR A 54 -3.32 20.32 1.99
CA THR A 54 -3.32 20.08 0.57
C THR A 54 -2.78 18.68 0.41
N SER A 55 -3.65 17.75 0.01
CA SER A 55 -3.18 16.65 -0.81
C SER A 55 -2.34 17.33 -1.89
N MET A 56 -1.03 17.07 -1.94
CA MET A 56 -0.34 17.21 -3.21
C MET A 56 -1.28 16.56 -4.22
N PRO A 57 -1.75 17.29 -5.26
CA PRO A 57 -2.68 16.71 -6.21
C PRO A 57 -2.07 15.36 -6.58
N PRO A 58 -2.81 14.25 -6.45
CA PRO A 58 -2.27 12.94 -6.78
C PRO A 58 -1.60 13.14 -8.13
N PRO A 59 -0.32 12.73 -8.30
CA PRO A 59 0.41 12.97 -9.54
C PRO A 59 -0.57 12.60 -10.64
N ALA A 60 -0.92 13.58 -11.49
CA ALA A 60 -2.06 13.48 -12.39
C ALA A 60 -2.05 12.07 -12.94
N PRO A 61 -3.08 11.23 -12.66
CA PRO A 61 -2.96 9.78 -12.76
C PRO A 61 -2.31 9.57 -14.10
N LEU A 62 -1.07 9.04 -14.12
CA LEU A 62 -0.27 8.92 -15.33
C LEU A 62 -1.22 8.26 -16.28
N ARG A 63 -1.88 9.04 -17.15
CA ARG A 63 -2.91 8.54 -18.04
C ARG A 63 -2.03 7.88 -19.03
N PRO A 64 -1.80 6.57 -18.89
CA PRO A 64 -0.74 5.99 -19.65
C PRO A 64 -1.19 6.19 -21.09
N SER A 65 -0.40 6.89 -21.90
CA SER A 65 -0.79 7.24 -23.27
C SER A 65 -1.19 5.97 -24.05
N TRP A 66 -0.63 4.82 -23.62
CA TRP A 66 -0.99 3.48 -24.06
C TRP A 66 -2.46 3.08 -23.84
N LYS A 67 -3.19 3.62 -22.85
CA LYS A 67 -4.64 3.35 -22.67
C LYS A 67 -5.51 3.85 -23.82
N ARG A 68 -4.97 4.70 -24.71
CA ARG A 68 -5.64 5.12 -25.95
C ARG A 68 -5.19 4.34 -27.19
N GLU A 69 -4.28 3.38 -27.03
CA GLU A 69 -3.88 2.52 -28.13
C GLU A 69 -4.96 1.46 -28.40
N PRO A 70 -5.32 1.22 -29.67
CA PRO A 70 -6.34 0.23 -30.03
C PRO A 70 -5.99 -1.18 -29.53
N ARG A 71 -4.69 -1.51 -29.43
CA ARG A 71 -4.22 -2.78 -28.86
C ARG A 71 -4.62 -2.96 -27.41
N VAL A 72 -4.59 -1.88 -26.64
CA VAL A 72 -4.90 -1.90 -25.22
C VAL A 72 -6.40 -1.96 -25.00
N ALA A 73 -7.17 -1.23 -25.81
CA ALA A 73 -8.62 -1.35 -25.80
C ALA A 73 -9.07 -2.79 -26.14
N ALA A 74 -8.43 -3.41 -27.14
CA ALA A 74 -8.69 -4.81 -27.48
C ALA A 74 -8.31 -5.76 -26.34
N LEU A 75 -7.16 -5.56 -25.68
CA LEU A 75 -6.73 -6.37 -24.54
C LEU A 75 -7.62 -6.19 -23.32
N ALA A 76 -8.15 -4.98 -23.08
CA ALA A 76 -9.11 -4.70 -22.03
C ALA A 76 -10.46 -5.37 -22.31
N ALA A 77 -10.98 -5.27 -23.53
CA ALA A 77 -12.22 -5.95 -23.94
C ALA A 77 -12.08 -7.48 -23.83
N TRP A 78 -10.94 -8.03 -24.27
CA TRP A 78 -10.59 -9.44 -24.09
C TRP A 78 -10.56 -9.81 -22.61
N SER A 79 -9.83 -9.04 -21.78
CA SER A 79 -9.69 -9.34 -20.35
C SER A 79 -11.03 -9.29 -19.63
N GLN A 80 -11.91 -8.35 -19.98
CA GLN A 80 -13.26 -8.24 -19.42
C GLN A 80 -14.13 -9.43 -19.82
N ALA A 81 -14.05 -9.90 -21.07
CA ALA A 81 -14.77 -11.08 -21.53
C ALA A 81 -14.23 -12.37 -20.87
N ALA A 82 -12.90 -12.51 -20.82
CA ALA A 82 -12.19 -13.64 -20.22
C ALA A 82 -12.41 -13.72 -18.70
N ALA A 83 -12.52 -12.59 -17.99
CA ALA A 83 -12.78 -12.56 -16.55
C ALA A 83 -14.02 -13.35 -16.15
N ARG A 84 -15.07 -13.32 -16.99
CA ARG A 84 -16.33 -14.07 -16.77
C ARG A 84 -16.18 -15.59 -16.94
N GLN A 85 -15.08 -16.03 -17.54
CA GLN A 85 -14.77 -17.43 -17.79
C GLN A 85 -13.74 -17.98 -16.81
N VAL A 86 -13.23 -17.14 -15.89
CA VAL A 86 -12.30 -17.60 -14.86
C VAL A 86 -13.07 -18.52 -13.91
N CYS A 87 -12.62 -19.77 -13.87
CA CYS A 87 -13.16 -20.80 -12.98
C CYS A 87 -13.04 -20.34 -11.51
N GLU A 88 -14.04 -20.72 -10.71
CA GLU A 88 -14.00 -20.56 -9.26
C GLU A 88 -12.72 -21.20 -8.70
N ASP A 89 -12.30 -22.41 -9.09
CA ASP A 89 -11.06 -23.04 -8.62
C ASP A 89 -9.77 -22.61 -9.37
N GLY A 90 -9.76 -21.43 -9.98
CA GLY A 90 -8.63 -20.90 -10.78
C GLY A 90 -7.54 -20.18 -9.99
N VAL A 91 -6.48 -19.74 -10.68
CA VAL A 91 -5.47 -18.80 -10.15
C VAL A 91 -5.79 -17.37 -10.60
N VAL A 92 -5.73 -16.43 -9.66
CA VAL A 92 -5.95 -15.00 -9.91
C VAL A 92 -4.66 -14.23 -9.66
N LEU A 93 -4.22 -13.45 -10.66
CA LEU A 93 -2.99 -12.66 -10.63
C LEU A 93 -3.35 -11.17 -10.61
N VAL A 94 -3.06 -10.44 -9.53
CA VAL A 94 -3.38 -9.00 -9.45
C VAL A 94 -2.13 -8.22 -9.07
N ALA A 95 -1.69 -7.33 -9.96
CA ALA A 95 -0.44 -6.59 -9.82
C ALA A 95 0.75 -7.49 -9.38
N PRO A 96 1.06 -8.57 -10.12
CA PRO A 96 2.09 -9.54 -9.73
C PRO A 96 3.53 -9.06 -9.98
N TYR A 97 3.71 -7.82 -10.47
CA TYR A 97 5.01 -7.22 -10.86
C TYR A 97 5.75 -7.87 -12.03
N MET A 98 5.27 -9.04 -12.47
CA MET A 98 5.75 -9.75 -13.65
C MET A 98 5.54 -8.96 -14.94
N SER A 99 6.39 -9.24 -15.94
CA SER A 99 6.15 -8.80 -17.30
C SER A 99 4.96 -9.56 -17.91
N TRP A 100 4.29 -8.99 -18.93
CA TRP A 100 3.18 -9.68 -19.61
C TRP A 100 3.57 -11.07 -20.17
N PRO A 101 4.74 -11.27 -20.80
CA PRO A 101 5.17 -12.60 -21.21
C PRO A 101 5.23 -13.63 -20.07
N ASP A 102 5.69 -13.21 -18.88
CA ASP A 102 5.78 -14.09 -17.72
C ASP A 102 4.39 -14.40 -17.14
N GLU A 103 3.52 -13.38 -17.03
CA GLU A 103 2.13 -13.54 -16.60
C GLU A 103 1.36 -14.49 -17.54
N LEU A 104 1.53 -14.34 -18.86
CA LEU A 104 1.00 -15.25 -19.87
C LEU A 104 1.53 -16.67 -19.68
N ALA A 105 2.83 -16.83 -19.46
CA ALA A 105 3.42 -18.15 -19.23
C ALA A 105 2.84 -18.81 -17.96
N VAL A 106 2.58 -18.05 -16.91
CA VAL A 106 1.91 -18.53 -15.69
C VAL A 106 0.49 -19.00 -16.01
N HIS A 107 -0.33 -18.19 -16.69
CA HIS A 107 -1.69 -18.60 -17.09
C HIS A 107 -1.69 -19.90 -17.91
N LEU A 108 -0.78 -20.02 -18.89
CA LEU A 108 -0.67 -21.22 -19.72
C LEU A 108 -0.25 -22.45 -18.90
N ARG A 109 0.67 -22.31 -17.94
CA ARG A 109 1.07 -23.41 -17.04
C ARG A 109 -0.08 -23.88 -16.16
N PHE A 110 -0.95 -22.96 -15.72
CA PHE A 110 -2.18 -23.29 -15.00
C PHE A 110 -3.36 -23.67 -15.91
N ARG A 111 -3.15 -23.72 -17.23
CA ARG A 111 -4.20 -24.03 -18.24
C ARG A 111 -5.40 -23.09 -18.13
N GLN A 112 -5.17 -21.83 -17.78
CA GLN A 112 -6.18 -20.80 -17.68
C GLN A 112 -6.18 -19.88 -18.90
N VAL A 113 -7.34 -19.29 -19.18
CA VAL A 113 -7.47 -18.23 -20.17
C VAL A 113 -6.61 -17.05 -19.73
N PRO A 114 -5.67 -16.57 -20.56
CA PRO A 114 -4.86 -15.41 -20.20
C PRO A 114 -5.71 -14.14 -20.12
N LEU A 115 -5.54 -13.35 -19.08
CA LEU A 115 -6.14 -12.02 -18.96
C LEU A 115 -5.28 -11.12 -18.08
N ILE A 116 -5.50 -9.81 -18.16
CA ILE A 116 -4.86 -8.85 -17.25
C ILE A 116 -5.93 -8.24 -16.35
N TRP A 117 -5.96 -8.64 -15.09
CA TRP A 117 -6.96 -8.14 -14.12
C TRP A 117 -6.90 -6.62 -13.92
N GLY A 118 -5.73 -6.00 -14.08
CA GLY A 118 -5.58 -4.55 -14.04
C GLY A 118 -6.27 -3.79 -15.20
N LEU A 119 -6.72 -4.50 -16.25
CA LEU A 119 -7.52 -3.94 -17.34
C LEU A 119 -9.01 -4.22 -17.23
N VAL A 120 -9.41 -5.10 -16.30
CA VAL A 120 -10.83 -5.38 -16.03
C VAL A 120 -11.39 -4.21 -15.23
N PRO A 121 -12.52 -3.60 -15.66
CA PRO A 121 -13.16 -2.54 -14.89
C PRO A 121 -13.50 -3.00 -13.47
N GLN A 122 -13.15 -2.18 -12.48
CA GLN A 122 -13.45 -2.43 -11.08
C GLN A 122 -14.48 -1.42 -10.59
N ALA A 123 -15.41 -1.87 -9.74
CA ALA A 123 -16.29 -0.98 -9.01
C ALA A 123 -15.45 -0.05 -8.12
N THR A 124 -15.82 1.22 -8.04
CA THR A 124 -15.20 2.15 -7.10
C THR A 124 -16.12 2.23 -5.89
N PRO A 125 -15.69 1.79 -4.70
CA PRO A 125 -16.52 1.93 -3.51
C PRO A 125 -16.71 3.41 -3.22
N ILE A 126 -17.97 3.85 -3.13
CA ILE A 126 -18.32 5.23 -2.78
C ILE A 126 -18.86 5.20 -1.36
N GLY A 127 -17.98 5.43 -0.39
CA GLY A 127 -18.37 5.68 0.99
C GLY A 127 -18.57 7.17 1.25
N GLU A 128 -19.39 7.49 2.25
CA GLU A 128 -19.47 8.84 2.81
C GLU A 128 -18.81 8.85 4.19
N SER A 129 -17.98 9.86 4.45
CA SER A 129 -17.43 10.07 5.80
C SER A 129 -18.54 10.55 6.73
N ARG A 130 -18.75 9.82 7.83
CA ARG A 130 -19.70 10.20 8.89
C ARG A 130 -18.96 10.58 10.16
N THR A 131 -19.61 11.33 11.04
CA THR A 131 -19.09 11.56 12.39
C THR A 131 -19.03 10.22 13.12
N ARG A 132 -17.84 9.84 13.58
CA ARG A 132 -17.62 8.58 14.28
C ARG A 132 -17.77 8.78 15.78
N GLU A 133 -18.83 8.22 16.33
CA GLU A 133 -19.16 8.30 17.76
C GLU A 133 -18.85 7.01 18.51
N TRP A 134 -18.25 6.02 17.84
CA TRP A 134 -17.82 4.78 18.49
C TRP A 134 -16.46 4.96 19.16
N SER A 135 -16.22 4.19 20.22
CA SER A 135 -14.96 4.14 20.95
C SER A 135 -14.52 2.70 21.12
N LEU A 136 -13.21 2.49 21.34
CA LEU A 136 -12.67 1.17 21.65
C LEU A 136 -13.19 0.70 23.01
N SER A 137 -13.57 -0.58 23.09
CA SER A 137 -14.08 -1.17 24.33
C SER A 137 -13.01 -1.25 25.43
N GLY A 138 -13.45 -1.23 26.69
CA GLY A 138 -12.59 -1.26 27.87
C GLY A 138 -12.17 0.13 28.37
N HIS A 139 -11.27 0.14 29.36
CA HIS A 139 -10.77 1.37 30.00
C HIS A 139 -9.30 1.60 29.64
N PRO A 140 -8.87 2.87 29.49
CA PRO A 140 -7.48 3.19 29.22
C PRO A 140 -6.58 2.75 30.38
N THR A 141 -5.42 2.16 30.07
CA THR A 141 -4.43 1.76 31.10
C THR A 141 -3.49 2.90 31.50
N ASP A 142 -3.25 3.84 30.60
CA ASP A 142 -2.43 5.04 30.81
C ASP A 142 -2.83 6.14 29.80
N LEU A 143 -2.16 7.30 29.86
CA LEU A 143 -2.43 8.44 28.98
C LEU A 143 -2.14 8.12 27.50
N PHE A 144 -1.18 7.24 27.22
CA PHE A 144 -0.88 6.85 25.85
C PHE A 144 -1.98 5.95 25.27
N ASP A 145 -2.44 4.95 26.04
CA ASP A 145 -3.60 4.14 25.67
C ASP A 145 -4.86 5.00 25.49
N GLN A 146 -5.09 5.96 26.40
CA GLN A 146 -6.19 6.92 26.25
C GLN A 146 -6.11 7.70 24.93
N PHE A 147 -4.95 8.29 24.64
CA PHE A 147 -4.74 9.03 23.39
C PHE A 147 -4.98 8.14 22.15
N LEU A 148 -4.47 6.91 22.14
CA LEU A 148 -4.70 5.99 21.02
C LEU A 148 -6.19 5.67 20.83
N ARG A 149 -6.93 5.45 21.92
CA ARG A 149 -8.38 5.18 21.87
C ARG A 149 -9.18 6.36 21.32
N GLU A 150 -8.73 7.58 21.55
CA GLU A 150 -9.31 8.81 20.96
C GLU A 150 -8.92 8.98 19.49
N MET A 151 -7.68 8.61 19.12
CA MET A 151 -7.13 8.84 17.78
C MET A 151 -7.49 7.78 16.74
N ILE A 152 -7.64 6.52 17.13
CA ILE A 152 -7.97 5.43 16.20
C ILE A 152 -9.29 5.68 15.45
N PRO A 153 -10.40 6.05 16.11
CA PRO A 153 -11.65 6.34 15.41
C PRO A 153 -11.53 7.49 14.43
N VAL A 154 -10.70 8.51 14.67
CA VAL A 154 -10.56 9.65 13.75
C VAL A 154 -9.57 9.41 12.61
N HIS A 155 -8.71 8.39 12.69
CA HIS A 155 -7.68 8.13 11.68
C HIS A 155 -7.90 6.90 10.81
N ILE A 156 -8.75 5.95 11.23
CA ILE A 156 -9.01 4.77 10.43
C ILE A 156 -9.67 5.16 9.08
N PRO A 157 -9.30 4.57 7.93
CA PRO A 157 -9.94 4.92 6.66
C PRO A 157 -11.45 4.68 6.64
N VAL A 158 -12.21 5.51 5.91
CA VAL A 158 -13.68 5.38 5.80
C VAL A 158 -14.09 4.01 5.27
N ALA A 159 -13.37 3.46 4.30
CA ALA A 159 -13.59 2.13 3.74
C ALA A 159 -13.55 0.99 4.78
N TYR A 160 -12.92 1.21 5.95
CA TYR A 160 -12.79 0.20 7.01
C TYR A 160 -13.75 0.42 8.19
N SER A 161 -14.54 1.50 8.14
CA SER A 161 -15.55 1.79 9.15
C SER A 161 -16.90 2.01 8.48
N ASP A 162 -17.22 3.27 8.17
CA ASP A 162 -18.55 3.73 7.79
C ASP A 162 -18.86 3.34 6.34
N GLY A 163 -17.84 3.25 5.50
CA GLY A 163 -17.92 2.84 4.10
C GLY A 163 -17.67 1.35 3.86
N TYR A 164 -17.57 0.54 4.91
CA TYR A 164 -17.34 -0.90 4.77
C TYR A 164 -18.48 -1.63 4.04
N PRO A 165 -19.77 -1.35 4.30
CA PRO A 165 -20.86 -1.95 3.53
C PRO A 165 -20.77 -1.68 2.02
N GLU A 166 -20.43 -0.45 1.61
CA GLU A 166 -20.26 -0.07 0.22
C GLU A 166 -19.01 -0.71 -0.41
N LEU A 167 -17.94 -0.89 0.38
CA LEU A 167 -16.78 -1.68 -0.03
C LEU A 167 -17.17 -3.13 -0.33
N MET A 168 -17.93 -3.77 0.55
CA MET A 168 -18.38 -5.15 0.36
C MET A 168 -19.37 -5.28 -0.80
N ALA A 169 -20.28 -4.33 -0.99
CA ALA A 169 -21.15 -4.30 -2.16
C ALA A 169 -20.34 -4.20 -3.47
N ALA A 170 -19.29 -3.38 -3.50
CA ALA A 170 -18.39 -3.29 -4.65
C ALA A 170 -17.60 -4.59 -4.90
N VAL A 171 -17.22 -5.33 -3.84
CA VAL A 171 -16.64 -6.69 -3.96
C VAL A 171 -17.66 -7.65 -4.58
N ASP A 172 -18.91 -7.57 -4.16
CA ASP A 172 -19.99 -8.41 -4.67
C ASP A 172 -20.25 -8.20 -6.16
N GLU A 173 -20.22 -6.95 -6.61
CA GLU A 173 -20.36 -6.55 -8.02
C GLU A 173 -19.12 -6.79 -8.89
N SER A 174 -17.96 -7.08 -8.28
CA SER A 174 -16.72 -7.28 -9.03
C SER A 174 -16.74 -8.54 -9.90
N LEU A 175 -15.98 -8.52 -10.99
CA LEU A 175 -15.81 -9.67 -11.88
C LEU A 175 -14.78 -10.70 -11.36
N TRP A 176 -14.25 -10.51 -10.15
CA TRP A 176 -13.34 -11.49 -9.57
C TRP A 176 -14.09 -12.76 -9.16
N PRO A 177 -13.49 -13.95 -9.34
CA PRO A 177 -14.09 -15.20 -8.90
C PRO A 177 -14.27 -15.19 -7.37
N LYS A 178 -15.28 -15.90 -6.87
CA LYS A 178 -15.63 -15.91 -5.44
C LYS A 178 -14.83 -16.92 -4.63
N LYS A 179 -14.25 -17.95 -5.26
CA LYS A 179 -13.52 -19.03 -4.60
C LYS A 179 -12.22 -19.44 -5.31
N PRO A 180 -11.37 -18.49 -5.76
CA PRO A 180 -10.10 -18.80 -6.44
C PRO A 180 -9.31 -19.84 -5.64
N LYS A 181 -8.71 -20.81 -6.31
CA LYS A 181 -7.80 -21.74 -5.63
C LYS A 181 -6.57 -21.01 -5.07
N LEU A 182 -6.07 -20.04 -5.82
CA LEU A 182 -4.86 -19.29 -5.47
C LEU A 182 -4.96 -17.84 -5.94
N ILE A 183 -4.54 -16.93 -5.08
CA ILE A 183 -4.41 -15.50 -5.35
C ILE A 183 -2.93 -15.15 -5.28
N PHE A 184 -2.41 -14.46 -6.30
CA PHE A 184 -1.05 -13.95 -6.31
C PHE A 184 -1.03 -12.43 -6.55
N THR A 185 -0.33 -11.71 -5.67
CA THR A 185 -0.10 -10.26 -5.76
C THR A 185 1.33 -9.91 -5.34
N SER A 186 1.88 -8.81 -5.85
CA SER A 186 3.07 -8.17 -5.28
C SER A 186 2.85 -6.73 -4.84
N ASN A 187 1.63 -6.18 -5.00
CA ASN A 187 1.33 -4.79 -4.65
C ASN A 187 -0.15 -4.54 -4.32
N ALA A 188 -1.08 -5.27 -4.93
CA ALA A 188 -2.51 -4.99 -4.77
C ALA A 188 -2.97 -4.98 -3.31
N HIS A 189 -2.41 -5.85 -2.46
CA HIS A 189 -2.69 -5.93 -1.03
C HIS A 189 -2.23 -4.69 -0.24
N ILE A 190 -1.40 -3.82 -0.81
CA ILE A 190 -0.92 -2.60 -0.13
C ILE A 190 -1.97 -1.49 -0.27
N ARG A 191 -2.32 -1.14 -1.51
CA ARG A 191 -3.08 0.09 -1.82
C ARG A 191 -4.50 -0.13 -2.34
N ASN A 192 -4.86 -1.34 -2.75
CA ASN A 192 -6.17 -1.61 -3.35
C ASN A 192 -7.11 -2.20 -2.29
N ASP A 193 -7.96 -1.35 -1.73
CA ASP A 193 -8.93 -1.71 -0.68
C ASP A 193 -10.00 -2.69 -1.16
N LEU A 194 -10.45 -2.56 -2.42
CA LEU A 194 -11.35 -3.53 -3.04
C LEU A 194 -10.70 -4.92 -3.13
N PHE A 195 -9.43 -4.98 -3.58
CA PHE A 195 -8.67 -6.22 -3.64
C PHE A 195 -8.46 -6.83 -2.25
N LYS A 196 -8.12 -6.03 -1.24
CA LYS A 196 -7.94 -6.51 0.14
C LYS A 196 -9.22 -7.15 0.68
N ALA A 197 -10.36 -6.49 0.53
CA ALA A 197 -11.64 -7.01 0.99
C ALA A 197 -12.02 -8.31 0.25
N TRP A 198 -11.88 -8.34 -1.08
CA TRP A 198 -12.12 -9.54 -1.88
C TRP A 198 -11.17 -10.70 -1.51
N ALA A 199 -9.86 -10.43 -1.41
CA ALA A 199 -8.87 -11.44 -1.11
C ALA A 199 -9.07 -12.01 0.31
N ALA A 200 -9.41 -11.17 1.29
CA ALA A 200 -9.72 -11.60 2.65
C ALA A 200 -10.93 -12.56 2.65
N GLN A 201 -12.03 -12.20 1.99
CA GLN A 201 -13.22 -13.06 1.86
C GLN A 201 -12.89 -14.41 1.20
N CYS A 202 -12.03 -14.41 0.18
CA CYS A 202 -11.60 -15.64 -0.49
C CYS A 202 -10.72 -16.52 0.43
N VAL A 203 -9.76 -15.91 1.14
CA VAL A 203 -8.87 -16.63 2.07
C VAL A 203 -9.65 -17.24 3.23
N GLU A 204 -10.61 -16.51 3.80
CA GLU A 204 -11.55 -17.06 4.80
C GLU A 204 -12.38 -18.22 4.23
N GLY A 205 -12.65 -18.20 2.93
CA GLY A 205 -13.30 -19.29 2.18
C GLY A 205 -12.37 -20.45 1.78
N GLY A 206 -11.08 -20.40 2.11
CA GLY A 206 -10.10 -21.47 1.86
C GLY A 206 -9.16 -21.25 0.66
N SER A 207 -9.22 -20.10 0.00
CA SER A 207 -8.25 -19.72 -1.03
C SER A 207 -6.85 -19.53 -0.44
N GLN A 208 -5.82 -19.85 -1.22
CA GLN A 208 -4.43 -19.59 -0.82
C GLN A 208 -3.98 -18.20 -1.30
N LEU A 209 -3.27 -17.45 -0.47
CA LEU A 209 -2.68 -16.16 -0.80
C LEU A 209 -1.15 -16.26 -0.91
N VAL A 210 -0.63 -15.96 -2.09
CA VAL A 210 0.80 -15.80 -2.35
C VAL A 210 1.11 -14.31 -2.49
N VAL A 211 2.09 -13.85 -1.73
CA VAL A 211 2.57 -12.46 -1.80
C VAL A 211 4.00 -12.45 -2.32
N GLY A 212 4.22 -11.68 -3.39
CA GLY A 212 5.56 -11.40 -3.89
C GLY A 212 6.11 -10.13 -3.27
N GLN A 213 7.42 -10.14 -2.98
CA GLN A 213 8.14 -9.00 -2.47
C GLN A 213 7.96 -7.79 -3.42
N HIS A 214 7.40 -6.71 -2.88
CA HIS A 214 7.25 -5.43 -3.56
C HIS A 214 8.60 -4.72 -3.81
N GLY A 215 9.61 -5.05 -3.00
CA GLY A 215 10.90 -4.34 -2.93
C GLY A 215 10.97 -3.45 -1.69
N GLY A 216 12.02 -2.63 -1.57
CA GLY A 216 12.14 -1.69 -0.46
C GLY A 216 12.65 -2.35 0.82
N ASN A 217 13.89 -2.83 0.74
CA ASN A 217 14.73 -3.19 1.89
C ASN A 217 14.36 -4.46 2.68
N PHE A 218 13.40 -5.24 2.17
CA PHE A 218 12.94 -6.47 2.81
C PHE A 218 14.02 -7.56 2.80
N GLY A 219 14.08 -8.33 3.89
CA GLY A 219 15.07 -9.38 4.11
C GLY A 219 16.44 -8.90 4.62
N TYR A 220 16.69 -7.59 4.70
CA TYR A 220 17.93 -7.05 5.29
C TYR A 220 17.71 -6.02 6.41
N GLN A 221 16.55 -5.35 6.46
CA GLN A 221 16.25 -4.44 7.56
C GLN A 221 16.13 -5.18 8.89
N LYS A 222 16.47 -4.50 9.99
CA LYS A 222 16.30 -5.06 11.34
C LYS A 222 14.82 -5.34 11.68
N PHE A 223 13.92 -4.49 11.19
CA PHE A 223 12.48 -4.66 11.29
C PHE A 223 11.78 -3.85 10.19
N CYS A 224 10.65 -4.36 9.69
CA CYS A 224 9.82 -3.68 8.71
C CYS A 224 8.37 -4.16 8.82
N SER A 225 7.48 -3.31 9.34
CA SER A 225 6.08 -3.67 9.58
C SER A 225 5.34 -4.14 8.32
N ASN A 226 5.76 -3.65 7.15
CA ASN A 226 5.16 -4.06 5.88
C ASN A 226 5.61 -5.47 5.49
N GLU A 227 6.89 -5.80 5.69
CA GLU A 227 7.38 -7.16 5.46
C GLU A 227 6.70 -8.14 6.43
N ASP A 228 6.62 -7.77 7.70
CA ASP A 228 5.96 -8.58 8.73
C ASP A 228 4.50 -8.86 8.34
N HIS A 229 3.76 -7.83 7.89
CA HIS A 229 2.38 -7.98 7.44
C HIS A 229 2.27 -8.86 6.18
N ASP A 230 3.08 -8.60 5.15
CA ASP A 230 3.08 -9.37 3.90
C ASP A 230 3.29 -10.87 4.15
N ARG A 231 4.16 -11.20 5.12
CA ARG A 231 4.45 -12.58 5.53
C ARG A 231 3.38 -13.16 6.45
N ALA A 232 2.75 -12.34 7.30
CA ALA A 232 1.69 -12.79 8.19
C ALA A 232 0.43 -13.22 7.41
N ILE A 233 0.09 -12.52 6.33
CA ILE A 233 -1.13 -12.79 5.55
C ILE A 233 -0.97 -13.87 4.48
N SER A 234 0.25 -14.29 4.15
CA SER A 234 0.51 -15.17 3.01
C SER A 234 0.80 -16.62 3.41
N ASP A 235 0.29 -17.55 2.59
CA ASP A 235 0.64 -18.97 2.62
C ASP A 235 2.03 -19.21 2.02
N ALA A 236 2.45 -18.36 1.07
CA ALA A 236 3.81 -18.32 0.54
C ALA A 236 4.25 -16.89 0.25
N TYR A 237 5.50 -16.58 0.59
CA TYR A 237 6.11 -15.27 0.41
C TYR A 237 7.28 -15.35 -0.57
N LEU A 238 7.12 -14.78 -1.77
CA LEU A 238 8.12 -14.87 -2.83
C LEU A 238 9.13 -13.73 -2.70
N THR A 239 10.37 -14.05 -2.35
CA THR A 239 11.44 -13.08 -2.09
C THR A 239 12.27 -12.83 -3.35
N TRP A 240 13.02 -11.72 -3.34
CA TRP A 240 13.96 -11.37 -4.42
C TRP A 240 15.28 -12.16 -4.40
N GLY A 241 15.29 -13.35 -3.80
CA GLY A 241 16.41 -14.30 -3.89
C GLY A 241 16.99 -14.75 -2.56
N TRP A 242 16.43 -14.32 -1.43
CA TRP A 242 16.87 -14.73 -0.10
C TRP A 242 15.90 -15.74 0.53
N THR A 243 16.40 -16.55 1.46
CA THR A 243 15.61 -17.51 2.25
C THR A 243 15.64 -17.10 3.71
N ASP A 244 14.61 -17.47 4.46
CA ASP A 244 14.60 -17.33 5.91
C ASP A 244 14.59 -18.71 6.57
N PRO A 245 15.62 -19.09 7.35
CA PRO A 245 15.64 -20.36 8.08
C PRO A 245 14.49 -20.53 9.07
N ASN A 246 13.91 -19.43 9.57
CA ASN A 246 12.83 -19.45 10.55
C ASN A 246 11.44 -19.40 9.92
N ASP A 247 11.34 -19.24 8.60
CA ASP A 247 10.06 -19.15 7.89
C ASP A 247 10.14 -19.85 6.54
N ALA A 248 9.70 -21.10 6.52
CA ALA A 248 9.69 -21.92 5.32
C ALA A 248 8.79 -21.36 4.20
N ARG A 249 7.91 -20.38 4.48
CA ARG A 249 7.06 -19.74 3.47
C ARG A 249 7.85 -18.78 2.58
N ALA A 250 9.01 -18.28 3.04
CA ALA A 250 9.90 -17.44 2.25
C ALA A 250 10.58 -18.25 1.12
N LYS A 251 10.18 -18.01 -0.13
CA LYS A 251 10.68 -18.72 -1.32
C LYS A 251 11.53 -17.78 -2.19
N PRO A 252 12.81 -18.10 -2.46
CA PRO A 252 13.66 -17.29 -3.31
C PRO A 252 13.28 -17.47 -4.77
N VAL A 253 12.71 -16.44 -5.39
CA VAL A 253 12.34 -16.47 -6.82
C VAL A 253 13.10 -15.46 -7.67
N GLY A 254 13.90 -14.60 -7.03
CA GLY A 254 14.56 -13.48 -7.70
C GLY A 254 13.60 -12.29 -7.88
N GLN A 255 14.08 -11.25 -8.55
CA GLN A 255 13.29 -10.04 -8.75
C GLN A 255 12.13 -10.31 -9.72
N LEU A 256 10.90 -10.15 -9.24
CA LEU A 256 9.68 -10.30 -10.05
C LEU A 256 9.41 -9.08 -10.93
N PHE A 257 9.93 -7.91 -10.55
CA PHE A 257 9.72 -6.66 -11.27
C PHE A 257 10.41 -6.71 -12.65
N GLY A 258 9.61 -6.79 -13.71
CA GLY A 258 10.03 -6.99 -15.10
C GLY A 258 10.71 -5.79 -15.76
N LEU A 259 11.58 -5.06 -15.04
CA LEU A 259 12.44 -4.06 -15.67
C LEU A 259 13.50 -4.75 -16.51
N LYS A 260 13.54 -4.40 -17.79
CA LYS A 260 14.68 -4.78 -18.62
C LYS A 260 15.93 -4.07 -18.09
N PRO A 261 17.09 -4.76 -18.07
CA PRO A 261 18.36 -4.11 -17.80
C PRO A 261 18.48 -2.87 -18.69
N LEU A 262 18.99 -1.77 -18.13
CA LEU A 262 19.33 -0.61 -18.93
C LEU A 262 20.30 -1.07 -20.02
N THR A 263 20.07 -0.66 -21.27
CA THR A 263 20.97 -0.96 -22.40
C THR A 263 22.28 -0.18 -22.32
N LEU A 264 22.57 0.44 -21.17
CA LEU A 264 23.72 1.28 -20.94
C LEU A 264 24.89 0.41 -20.47
N ALA A 265 26.05 0.56 -21.11
CA ALA A 265 27.30 0.03 -20.58
C ALA A 265 27.73 0.88 -19.37
N HIS A 266 27.24 0.51 -18.17
CA HIS A 266 27.51 1.25 -16.94
C HIS A 266 29.03 1.36 -16.65
N ASN A 267 29.80 0.35 -17.03
CA ASN A 267 31.26 0.33 -16.86
C ASN A 267 32.03 1.27 -17.81
N SER A 268 31.38 1.83 -18.82
CA SER A 268 32.00 2.72 -19.80
C SER A 268 31.66 4.20 -19.55
N GLN A 269 31.00 4.54 -18.45
CA GLN A 269 30.59 5.90 -18.14
C GLN A 269 31.65 6.59 -17.30
N GLU A 270 31.99 7.84 -17.64
CA GLU A 270 32.98 8.65 -16.90
C GLU A 270 32.48 9.13 -15.53
N ARG A 271 31.16 9.06 -15.29
CA ARG A 271 30.50 9.58 -14.09
C ARG A 271 29.66 8.49 -13.44
N ALA A 272 29.74 8.43 -12.11
CA ALA A 272 28.82 7.65 -11.30
C ALA A 272 27.65 8.53 -10.85
N VAL A 273 26.46 7.95 -10.77
CA VAL A 273 25.30 8.56 -10.12
C VAL A 273 25.08 7.84 -8.81
N LEU A 274 25.19 8.56 -7.69
CA LEU A 274 24.79 8.06 -6.39
C LEU A 274 23.29 8.32 -6.22
N VAL A 275 22.50 7.26 -6.22
CA VAL A 275 21.06 7.33 -5.90
C VAL A 275 20.92 7.08 -4.41
N THR A 276 20.54 8.11 -3.67
CA THR A 276 20.26 8.01 -2.23
C THR A 276 18.77 7.78 -1.98
N GLU A 277 18.45 7.27 -0.78
CA GLU A 277 17.07 7.15 -0.35
C GLU A 277 16.50 8.51 0.08
N THR A 278 15.18 8.64 0.11
CA THR A 278 14.46 9.75 0.75
C THR A 278 13.24 9.17 1.48
N PHE A 279 12.92 9.72 2.64
CA PHE A 279 11.80 9.29 3.45
C PHE A 279 10.91 10.49 3.79
N PRO A 280 9.60 10.27 4.02
CA PRO A 280 8.76 11.25 4.67
C PRO A 280 9.41 11.74 5.97
N ARG A 281 9.36 13.06 6.18
CA ARG A 281 9.99 13.73 7.33
C ARG A 281 9.43 13.24 8.67
N GLN A 282 8.15 12.88 8.69
CA GLN A 282 7.44 12.36 9.87
C GLN A 282 7.27 10.85 9.80
N ALA A 283 7.22 10.20 10.97
CA ALA A 283 6.97 8.77 11.06
C ALA A 283 5.55 8.41 10.57
N TYR A 284 5.47 7.39 9.71
CA TYR A 284 4.20 6.91 9.13
C TYR A 284 4.08 5.37 9.09
N ARG A 285 5.18 4.65 9.36
CA ARG A 285 5.24 3.19 9.49
C ARG A 285 6.43 2.77 10.35
N GLY A 286 6.37 1.57 10.92
CA GLY A 286 7.47 1.00 11.69
C GLY A 286 8.51 0.35 10.78
N ILE A 287 9.60 1.05 10.48
CA ILE A 287 10.72 0.52 9.70
C ILE A 287 12.07 0.88 10.31
N SER A 288 13.07 0.02 10.11
CA SER A 288 14.45 0.30 10.49
C SER A 288 15.11 1.24 9.46
N ALA A 289 14.80 2.53 9.55
CA ALA A 289 15.34 3.59 8.70
C ALA A 289 15.65 4.87 9.52
N PRO A 290 16.46 5.82 8.99
CA PRO A 290 16.71 7.09 9.67
C PRO A 290 15.40 7.85 9.96
N ILE A 291 15.22 8.26 11.21
CA ILE A 291 14.07 9.06 11.66
C ILE A 291 14.52 10.37 12.32
N ALA A 292 13.77 11.44 12.10
CA ALA A 292 14.00 12.75 12.72
C ALA A 292 15.47 13.21 12.61
N GLY A 293 16.17 13.42 13.74
CA GLY A 293 17.56 13.89 13.75
C GLY A 293 18.58 12.93 13.12
N GLN A 294 18.29 11.62 13.09
CA GLN A 294 19.19 10.60 12.50
C GLN A 294 19.40 10.82 10.99
N TRP A 295 18.50 11.57 10.34
CA TRP A 295 18.67 11.98 8.95
C TRP A 295 19.89 12.88 8.74
N LEU A 296 20.24 13.70 9.74
CA LEU A 296 21.42 14.56 9.64
C LEU A 296 22.69 13.73 9.64
N ASP A 297 22.76 12.73 10.53
CA ASP A 297 23.89 11.79 10.59
C ASP A 297 24.02 11.00 9.27
N TYR A 298 22.90 10.48 8.76
CA TYR A 298 22.89 9.80 7.46
C TYR A 298 23.31 10.73 6.32
N LEU A 299 22.88 11.99 6.32
CA LEU A 299 23.19 12.95 5.26
C LEU A 299 24.68 13.33 5.25
N ASP A 300 25.31 13.40 6.42
CA ASP A 300 26.74 13.70 6.55
C ASP A 300 27.63 12.58 6.00
N ASP A 301 27.17 11.33 6.02
CA ASP A 301 27.97 10.19 5.58
C ASP A 301 28.32 10.21 4.09
N PRO A 302 27.39 10.43 3.14
CA PRO A 302 27.72 10.60 1.73
C PRO A 302 28.70 11.74 1.43
N PHE A 303 28.76 12.80 2.25
CA PHE A 303 29.70 13.90 2.05
C PHE A 303 31.13 13.61 2.54
N LYS A 304 31.33 12.52 3.29
CA LYS A 304 32.66 12.07 3.75
C LYS A 304 33.38 11.21 2.72
N PHE A 305 32.66 10.69 1.71
CA PHE A 305 33.22 9.94 0.58
C PHE A 305 33.64 10.87 -0.54
#